data_AF-A0A2N3Y751-F1
#
_entry.id   AF-A0A2N3Y751-F1
#
_cell.length_a   1.000
_cell.length_b   1.000
_cell.length_c   1.000
_cell.angle_alpha   90.00
_cell.angle_beta   90.00
_cell.angle_gamma   90.00
#
_symmetry.space_group_name_H-M   'P 1'
#
loop_
_entity.id
_entity.type
_entity.pdbx_description
1 polymer ?
#
loop_
_entity_poly.entity_id
_entity_poly.type
_entity_poly.pdbx_seq_one_letter_code
_entity_poly.pdbx_strand_id
1 'polypeptide(L)'
;MLCDAPGQSQDAAFLLASRPLWCLGPLYDGRCLWPKAASPTTGSPTAPTPRPAVLAQQAAQRLRLPLPMPRHSPDLRLPDDRSATVVGEHTWFWTDPADWRPQRERVQAGAVWAEATAVPVRLSMVPGMGQPTEFCAGPGTPYDRSFGLHAASPDCDVVYERSSMDQPGEQVTAQWSITWRVVWRGWDGSAPVGGELAPMTSRAPARFAVAEAQALRTR
;
A
#
# COMPACT_ATOMS: atom_id res chain seq x y z
N MET A 1 7.28 -60.88 -30.86
CA MET A 1 6.71 -59.91 -31.82
C MET A 1 7.34 -58.57 -31.49
N LEU A 2 7.95 -57.94 -32.49
CA LEU A 2 8.87 -56.79 -32.38
C LEU A 2 8.23 -55.57 -31.68
N CYS A 3 9.05 -54.84 -30.93
CA CYS A 3 8.77 -53.47 -30.50
C CYS A 3 8.97 -52.51 -31.66
N ASP A 4 7.99 -51.65 -31.91
CA ASP A 4 8.17 -50.42 -32.68
C ASP A 4 8.12 -49.21 -31.74
N ALA A 5 8.95 -48.22 -32.04
CA ALA A 5 8.93 -46.86 -31.52
C ALA A 5 8.91 -45.90 -32.73
N PRO A 6 8.67 -44.59 -32.59
CA PRO A 6 7.90 -43.81 -31.62
C PRO A 6 6.79 -42.99 -32.31
N GLY A 7 5.78 -42.53 -31.56
CA GLY A 7 4.77 -41.61 -32.08
C GLY A 7 4.19 -40.75 -30.98
N GLN A 8 4.68 -39.51 -30.89
CA GLN A 8 4.05 -38.49 -30.05
C GLN A 8 2.63 -38.21 -30.56
N SER A 9 1.63 -38.47 -29.72
CA SER A 9 0.38 -37.71 -29.73
C SER A 9 0.04 -37.34 -28.30
N GLN A 10 -0.14 -36.04 -28.08
CA GLN A 10 -0.42 -35.43 -26.79
C GLN A 10 -1.94 -35.32 -26.67
N ASP A 11 -2.57 -36.34 -26.09
CA ASP A 11 -3.97 -36.26 -25.71
C ASP A 11 -4.12 -36.70 -24.25
N ALA A 12 -4.36 -35.73 -23.37
CA ALA A 12 -4.39 -35.94 -21.91
C ALA A 12 -5.55 -36.84 -21.46
N ALA A 13 -6.57 -37.04 -22.32
CA ALA A 13 -7.71 -37.91 -22.04
C ALA A 13 -7.42 -39.41 -22.26
N PHE A 14 -6.45 -39.76 -23.11
CA PHE A 14 -6.13 -41.16 -23.39
C PHE A 14 -5.19 -41.78 -22.33
N LEU A 15 -4.36 -40.94 -21.68
CA LEU A 15 -3.40 -41.38 -20.65
C LEU A 15 -4.04 -41.81 -19.32
N LEU A 16 -5.33 -41.51 -19.09
CA LEU A 16 -6.04 -41.90 -17.86
C LEU A 16 -6.88 -43.18 -18.01
N ALA A 17 -7.11 -43.68 -19.23
CA ALA A 17 -8.04 -44.79 -19.47
C ALA A 17 -7.38 -46.11 -19.89
N SER A 18 -6.14 -46.10 -20.40
CA SER A 18 -5.42 -47.34 -20.75
C SER A 18 -4.30 -47.61 -19.77
N ARG A 19 -4.53 -48.48 -18.78
CA ARG A 19 -3.44 -49.07 -17.99
C ARG A 19 -2.62 -49.94 -18.94
N PRO A 20 -1.37 -49.59 -19.29
CA PRO A 20 -0.56 -50.49 -20.09
C PRO A 20 -0.23 -51.70 -19.19
N LEU A 21 -0.74 -52.87 -19.55
CA LEU A 21 -0.44 -54.15 -18.90
C LEU A 21 1.01 -54.56 -19.23
N TRP A 22 1.98 -53.97 -18.53
CA TRP A 22 3.37 -54.38 -18.60
C TRP A 22 3.78 -54.92 -17.23
N CYS A 23 4.02 -56.23 -17.16
CA CYS A 23 4.62 -56.88 -16.00
C CYS A 23 6.15 -56.71 -16.07
N LEU A 24 6.75 -56.08 -15.07
CA LEU A 24 8.20 -55.96 -14.90
C LEU A 24 8.72 -56.89 -13.78
N GLY A 25 8.20 -58.13 -13.69
CA GLY A 25 8.59 -59.09 -12.65
C GLY A 25 8.82 -60.50 -13.21
N PRO A 26 9.74 -61.29 -12.62
CA PRO A 26 10.00 -62.66 -13.05
C PRO A 26 8.76 -63.55 -12.84
N LEU A 27 8.45 -64.36 -13.86
CA LEU A 27 7.39 -65.35 -13.82
C LEU A 27 7.81 -66.51 -12.91
N TYR A 28 7.05 -66.75 -11.85
CA TYR A 28 7.12 -68.01 -11.10
C TYR A 28 5.75 -68.70 -11.20
N ASP A 29 5.76 -69.92 -11.76
CA ASP A 29 4.64 -70.87 -11.78
C ASP A 29 3.32 -70.38 -12.42
N GLY A 30 3.41 -69.60 -13.50
CA GLY A 30 2.27 -69.27 -14.36
C GLY A 30 1.19 -68.37 -13.73
N ARG A 31 1.44 -67.73 -12.58
CA ARG A 31 0.49 -66.81 -11.93
C ARG A 31 1.11 -65.44 -11.66
N CYS A 32 0.46 -64.38 -12.16
CA CYS A 32 0.81 -63.01 -11.78
C CYS A 32 0.29 -62.73 -10.36
N LEU A 33 1.19 -62.55 -9.40
CA LEU A 33 0.84 -61.98 -8.09
C LEU A 33 0.53 -60.49 -8.28
N TRP A 34 -0.75 -60.14 -8.34
CA TRP A 34 -1.16 -58.75 -8.21
C TRP A 34 -0.77 -58.25 -6.82
N PRO A 35 0.00 -57.15 -6.69
CA PRO A 35 0.11 -56.50 -5.40
C PRO A 35 -1.31 -56.07 -5.01
N LYS A 36 -1.76 -56.46 -3.81
CA LYS A 36 -3.01 -55.95 -3.23
C LYS A 36 -2.99 -54.43 -3.39
N ALA A 37 -3.97 -53.88 -4.10
CA ALA A 37 -4.14 -52.44 -4.19
C ALA A 37 -4.26 -51.92 -2.74
N ALA A 38 -3.25 -51.22 -2.26
CA ALA A 38 -3.35 -50.48 -1.03
C ALA A 38 -4.45 -49.44 -1.25
N SER A 39 -5.51 -49.50 -0.44
CA SER A 39 -6.55 -48.48 -0.43
C SER A 39 -5.89 -47.11 -0.26
N PRO A 40 -6.29 -46.07 -1.01
CA PRO A 40 -5.79 -44.72 -0.75
C PRO A 40 -6.27 -44.32 0.65
N THR A 41 -5.36 -44.29 1.61
CA THR A 41 -5.60 -43.64 2.91
C THR A 41 -5.91 -42.18 2.59
N THR A 42 -7.20 -41.83 2.67
CA THR A 42 -7.66 -40.45 2.51
C THR A 42 -7.36 -39.72 3.82
N GLY A 43 -6.10 -39.36 3.98
CA GLY A 43 -5.64 -38.39 4.97
C GLY A 43 -4.95 -37.29 4.21
N SER A 44 -5.72 -36.39 3.58
CA SER A 44 -5.14 -35.13 3.12
C SER A 44 -4.57 -34.43 4.35
N PRO A 45 -3.28 -34.08 4.39
CA PRO A 45 -2.73 -33.36 5.54
C PRO A 45 -3.44 -32.01 5.62
N THR A 46 -4.22 -31.79 6.68
CA THR A 46 -4.78 -30.47 6.99
C THR A 46 -3.60 -29.51 7.15
N ALA A 47 -3.48 -28.54 6.25
CA ALA A 47 -2.45 -27.51 6.35
C ALA A 47 -2.54 -26.85 7.73
N PRO A 48 -1.40 -26.54 8.39
CA PRO A 48 -1.42 -25.94 9.71
C PRO A 48 -2.17 -24.60 9.66
N THR A 49 -3.12 -24.41 10.57
CA THR A 49 -3.88 -23.16 10.67
C THR A 49 -2.93 -21.99 10.96
N PRO A 50 -2.95 -20.91 10.15
CA PRO A 50 -2.05 -19.79 10.35
C PRO A 50 -2.35 -19.05 11.66
N ARG A 51 -1.30 -18.54 12.31
CA ARG A 51 -1.43 -17.73 13.53
C ARG A 51 -2.12 -16.39 13.22
N PRO A 52 -2.95 -15.84 14.12
CA PRO A 52 -3.63 -14.55 13.92
C PRO A 52 -2.71 -13.39 13.55
N ALA A 53 -1.52 -13.32 14.15
CA ALA A 53 -0.54 -12.26 13.84
C ALA A 53 -0.08 -12.31 12.37
N VAL A 54 -0.01 -13.50 11.76
CA VAL A 54 0.29 -13.66 10.33
C VAL A 54 -0.89 -13.15 9.49
N LEU A 55 -2.12 -13.47 9.88
CA LEU A 55 -3.31 -12.95 9.22
C LEU A 55 -3.42 -11.42 9.36
N ALA A 56 -2.98 -10.85 10.49
CA ALA A 56 -2.96 -9.42 10.72
C ALA A 56 -1.96 -8.70 9.79
N GLN A 57 -0.77 -9.27 9.61
CA GLN A 57 0.19 -8.78 8.63
C GLN A 57 -0.36 -8.86 7.20
N GLN A 58 -1.03 -9.96 6.84
CA GLN A 58 -1.69 -10.09 5.54
C GLN A 58 -2.82 -9.07 5.37
N ALA A 59 -3.62 -8.82 6.40
CA ALA A 59 -4.64 -7.79 6.39
C ALA A 59 -4.01 -6.40 6.19
N ALA A 60 -2.93 -6.09 6.91
CA ALA A 60 -2.22 -4.83 6.77
C ALA A 60 -1.64 -4.62 5.35
N GLN A 61 -1.13 -5.68 4.72
CA GLN A 61 -0.66 -5.64 3.33
C GLN A 61 -1.76 -5.40 2.30
N ARG A 62 -3.03 -5.70 2.64
CA ARG A 62 -4.19 -5.47 1.78
C ARG A 62 -4.82 -4.10 1.97
N LEU A 63 -4.45 -3.37 3.04
CA LEU A 63 -4.98 -2.03 3.31
C LEU A 63 -4.75 -1.10 2.11
N ARG A 64 -5.82 -0.43 1.70
CA ARG A 64 -5.78 0.66 0.72
C ARG A 64 -5.73 1.99 1.47
N LEU A 65 -4.51 2.47 1.73
CA LEU A 65 -4.31 3.76 2.38
C LEU A 65 -4.51 4.90 1.37
N PRO A 66 -5.41 5.86 1.62
CA PRO A 66 -5.49 7.09 0.83
C PRO A 66 -4.12 7.76 0.74
N LEU A 67 -3.76 8.21 -0.47
CA LEU A 67 -2.65 9.13 -0.64
C LEU A 67 -3.09 10.51 -0.13
N PRO A 68 -2.20 11.29 0.50
CA PRO A 68 -2.53 12.69 0.74
C PRO A 68 -2.78 13.39 -0.60
N MET A 69 -3.73 14.31 -0.63
CA MET A 69 -3.94 15.22 -1.74
C MET A 69 -3.23 16.55 -1.41
N PRO A 70 -2.07 16.85 -2.03
CA PRO A 70 -1.34 18.07 -1.70
C PRO A 70 -2.17 19.32 -2.01
N ARG A 71 -2.40 20.14 -0.99
CA ARG A 71 -3.02 21.45 -1.11
C ARG A 71 -2.20 22.45 -0.34
N HIS A 72 -2.11 23.66 -0.87
CA HIS A 72 -1.47 24.77 -0.20
C HIS A 72 -2.19 26.09 -0.46
N SER A 73 -1.86 27.10 0.32
CA SER A 73 -2.25 28.49 0.11
C SER A 73 -1.14 29.41 0.62
N PRO A 74 -0.81 30.53 -0.05
CA PRO A 74 -1.35 30.96 -1.34
C PRO A 74 -1.04 29.96 -2.46
N ASP A 75 -2.03 29.67 -3.30
CA ASP A 75 -1.87 28.86 -4.51
C ASP A 75 -2.20 29.72 -5.73
N LEU A 76 -1.20 30.48 -6.15
CA LEU A 76 -1.24 31.39 -7.28
C LEU A 76 -0.98 30.65 -8.59
N ARG A 77 -1.31 31.31 -9.70
CA ARG A 77 -0.93 30.87 -11.05
C ARG A 77 0.05 31.86 -11.64
N LEU A 78 1.22 31.37 -12.04
CA LEU A 78 2.18 32.15 -12.82
C LEU A 78 1.66 32.34 -14.27
N PRO A 79 2.25 33.26 -15.06
CA PRO A 79 1.84 33.47 -16.45
C PRO A 79 1.94 32.23 -17.36
N ASP A 80 2.74 31.24 -16.96
CA ASP A 80 2.89 29.94 -17.63
C ASP A 80 2.03 28.83 -17.01
N ASP A 81 1.01 29.22 -16.22
CA ASP A 81 0.03 28.36 -15.55
C ASP A 81 0.59 27.43 -14.46
N ARG A 82 1.88 27.58 -14.10
CA ARG A 82 2.45 26.86 -12.96
C ARG A 82 1.83 27.35 -11.65
N SER A 83 1.57 26.40 -10.76
CA SER A 83 1.21 26.66 -9.36
C SER A 83 2.37 27.34 -8.65
N ALA A 84 2.06 28.30 -7.77
CA ALA A 84 3.07 29.01 -7.01
C ALA A 84 2.57 29.47 -5.63
N THR A 85 3.51 29.50 -4.68
CA THR A 85 3.39 30.26 -3.44
C THR A 85 4.35 31.46 -3.46
N VAL A 86 4.37 32.26 -2.39
CA VAL A 86 5.10 33.52 -2.31
C VAL A 86 6.22 33.47 -1.27
N VAL A 87 7.38 34.03 -1.61
CA VAL A 87 8.51 34.21 -0.68
C VAL A 87 8.08 35.07 0.51
N GLY A 88 8.45 34.65 1.71
CA GLY A 88 8.18 35.37 2.96
C GLY A 88 6.75 35.25 3.48
N GLU A 89 5.86 34.57 2.77
CA GLU A 89 4.48 34.33 3.19
C GLU A 89 4.33 32.96 3.86
N HIS A 90 3.34 32.86 4.74
CA HIS A 90 2.92 31.60 5.32
C HIS A 90 2.26 30.74 4.24
N THR A 91 2.97 29.71 3.78
CA THR A 91 2.43 28.70 2.87
C THR A 91 1.75 27.61 3.68
N TRP A 92 0.45 27.74 3.87
CA TRP A 92 -0.39 26.76 4.55
C TRP A 92 -0.37 25.47 3.76
N PHE A 93 -0.43 24.32 4.42
CA PHE A 93 -0.58 23.04 3.72
C PHE A 93 -1.54 22.09 4.42
N TRP A 94 -2.30 21.37 3.62
CA TRP A 94 -3.26 20.37 4.11
C TRP A 94 -3.46 19.25 3.09
N THR A 95 -4.20 18.21 3.49
CA THR A 95 -4.76 17.18 2.62
C THR A 95 -6.29 17.26 2.63
N ASP A 96 -6.97 16.58 1.71
CA ASP A 96 -8.42 16.44 1.80
C ASP A 96 -8.81 15.87 3.18
N PRO A 97 -9.65 16.55 3.98
CA PRO A 97 -10.16 15.99 5.22
C PRO A 97 -10.90 14.66 5.01
N ALA A 98 -11.46 14.43 3.82
CA ALA A 98 -12.04 13.15 3.47
C ALA A 98 -11.02 12.02 3.59
N ASP A 99 -9.77 12.22 3.18
CA ASP A 99 -8.71 11.20 3.21
C ASP A 99 -8.24 10.87 4.65
N TRP A 100 -8.64 11.67 5.63
CA TRP A 100 -8.29 11.52 7.03
C TRP A 100 -9.24 10.61 7.81
N ARG A 101 -9.37 9.36 7.37
CA ARG A 101 -10.28 8.38 7.99
C ARG A 101 -9.63 7.00 8.16
N PRO A 102 -9.94 6.26 9.24
CA PRO A 102 -9.40 4.92 9.44
C PRO A 102 -9.71 3.96 8.28
N GLN A 103 -8.71 3.19 7.88
CA GLN A 103 -8.84 2.09 6.91
C GLN A 103 -8.82 0.75 7.65
N ARG A 104 -9.63 -0.21 7.21
CA ARG A 104 -9.71 -1.52 7.84
C ARG A 104 -9.65 -2.61 6.79
N GLU A 105 -8.99 -3.70 7.12
CA GLU A 105 -8.98 -4.92 6.31
C GLU A 105 -9.02 -6.14 7.19
N ARG A 106 -9.75 -7.17 6.75
CA ARG A 106 -9.89 -8.42 7.50
C ARG A 106 -9.47 -9.61 6.66
N VAL A 107 -8.72 -10.51 7.30
CA VAL A 107 -8.33 -11.80 6.71
C VAL A 107 -8.75 -12.91 7.67
N GLN A 108 -9.21 -14.02 7.11
CA GLN A 108 -9.73 -15.17 7.85
C GLN A 108 -9.25 -16.48 7.22
N ALA A 109 -8.94 -17.45 8.07
CA ALA A 109 -8.60 -18.82 7.73
C ALA A 109 -9.30 -19.79 8.69
N GLY A 110 -10.41 -20.40 8.25
CA GLY A 110 -11.26 -21.20 9.12
C GLY A 110 -11.85 -20.37 10.26
N ALA A 111 -11.68 -20.84 11.50
CA ALA A 111 -12.14 -20.12 12.70
C ALA A 111 -11.21 -18.95 13.09
N VAL A 112 -9.97 -18.92 12.60
CA VAL A 112 -8.96 -17.92 12.96
C VAL A 112 -9.10 -16.71 12.04
N TRP A 113 -9.07 -15.50 12.61
CA TRP A 113 -9.12 -14.27 11.82
C TRP A 113 -8.36 -13.12 12.47
N ALA A 114 -7.98 -12.14 11.67
CA ALA A 114 -7.46 -10.86 12.13
C ALA A 114 -7.97 -9.72 11.25
N GLU A 115 -8.28 -8.59 11.88
CA GLU A 115 -8.65 -7.32 11.25
C GLU A 115 -7.60 -6.27 11.61
N ALA A 116 -6.89 -5.77 10.60
CA ALA A 116 -5.97 -4.65 10.74
C ALA A 116 -6.72 -3.33 10.52
N THR A 117 -6.46 -2.35 11.36
CA THR A 117 -6.99 -0.99 11.26
C THR A 117 -5.84 0.01 11.23
N ALA A 118 -5.71 0.76 10.14
CA ALA A 118 -4.79 1.87 10.01
C ALA A 118 -5.54 3.18 10.31
N VAL A 119 -5.07 3.92 11.32
CA VAL A 119 -5.63 5.21 11.74
C VAL A 119 -4.64 6.32 11.35
N PRO A 120 -5.06 7.37 10.64
CA PRO A 120 -4.17 8.48 10.33
C PRO A 120 -3.90 9.27 11.62
N VAL A 121 -2.62 9.58 11.89
CA VAL A 121 -2.20 10.22 13.15
C VAL A 121 -1.33 11.45 12.96
N ARG A 122 -0.81 11.69 11.75
CA ARG A 122 0.05 12.85 11.47
C ARG A 122 0.16 13.13 9.97
N LEU A 123 -0.03 14.38 9.58
CA LEU A 123 0.33 14.88 8.25
C LEU A 123 1.72 15.49 8.38
N SER A 124 2.57 15.30 7.38
CA SER A 124 3.84 15.98 7.31
C SER A 124 4.11 16.46 5.89
N MET A 125 4.91 17.51 5.78
CA MET A 125 5.32 18.05 4.48
C MET A 125 6.81 18.36 4.51
N VAL A 126 7.56 17.71 3.60
CA VAL A 126 8.96 18.07 3.32
C VAL A 126 8.91 19.20 2.29
N PRO A 127 9.33 20.44 2.62
CA PRO A 127 9.13 21.59 1.74
C PRO A 127 10.05 21.63 0.52
N GLY A 128 11.16 20.89 0.57
CA GLY A 128 12.26 21.03 -0.38
C GLY A 128 13.21 22.18 0.00
N MET A 129 14.16 22.50 -0.89
CA MET A 129 15.15 23.57 -0.71
C MET A 129 15.96 23.52 0.60
N GLY A 130 16.13 22.32 1.19
CA GLY A 130 16.87 22.12 2.44
C GLY A 130 16.13 22.55 3.70
N GLN A 131 14.84 22.88 3.61
CA GLN A 131 14.02 23.23 4.78
C GLN A 131 13.68 22.00 5.63
N PRO A 132 13.47 22.20 6.96
CA PRO A 132 13.01 21.14 7.84
C PRO A 132 11.60 20.65 7.45
N THR A 133 11.25 19.45 7.90
CA THR A 133 9.90 18.89 7.70
C THR A 133 8.94 19.50 8.72
N GLU A 134 7.77 19.93 8.25
CA GLU A 134 6.69 20.45 9.09
C GLU A 134 5.58 19.41 9.31
N PHE A 135 4.84 19.52 10.43
CA PHE A 135 3.94 18.47 10.90
C PHE A 135 2.62 18.98 11.46
N CYS A 136 1.52 18.28 11.13
CA CYS A 136 0.17 18.52 11.67
C CYS A 136 -0.32 17.29 12.43
N ALA A 137 -1.01 17.52 13.56
CA ALA A 137 -1.70 16.45 14.26
C ALA A 137 -2.90 15.89 13.45
N GLY A 138 -3.52 16.74 12.62
CA GLY A 138 -4.66 16.40 11.76
C GLY A 138 -4.33 16.49 10.27
N PRO A 139 -5.35 16.61 9.40
CA PRO A 139 -5.17 16.74 7.96
C PRO A 139 -4.65 18.11 7.49
N GLY A 140 -4.35 19.04 8.41
CA GLY A 140 -4.11 20.45 8.08
C GLY A 140 -5.42 21.24 7.99
N THR A 141 -5.31 22.56 8.05
CA THR A 141 -6.45 23.48 8.04
C THR A 141 -6.60 24.03 6.62
N PRO A 142 -7.70 23.73 5.91
CA PRO A 142 -7.97 24.37 4.64
C PRO A 142 -8.03 25.89 4.78
N TYR A 143 -7.31 26.59 3.92
CA TYR A 143 -7.31 28.04 3.94
C TYR A 143 -8.70 28.61 3.61
N ASP A 144 -9.13 29.60 4.38
CA ASP A 144 -10.29 30.45 4.13
C ASP A 144 -9.89 31.93 4.20
N ARG A 145 -10.49 32.77 3.36
CA ARG A 145 -10.12 34.19 3.30
C ARG A 145 -10.37 34.94 4.60
N SER A 146 -11.26 34.45 5.47
CA SER A 146 -11.53 35.06 6.77
C SER A 146 -10.33 35.06 7.73
N PHE A 147 -9.32 34.22 7.51
CA PHE A 147 -8.08 34.22 8.29
C PHE A 147 -7.15 35.40 7.97
N GLY A 148 -7.31 36.03 6.80
CA GLY A 148 -6.40 37.07 6.30
C GLY A 148 -5.30 36.51 5.40
N LEU A 149 -4.66 37.39 4.63
CA LEU A 149 -3.72 37.01 3.57
C LEU A 149 -2.33 36.60 4.08
N HIS A 150 -1.94 37.08 5.26
CA HIS A 150 -0.60 36.89 5.85
C HIS A 150 -0.61 36.09 7.15
N ALA A 151 -1.77 35.52 7.51
CA ALA A 151 -1.89 34.80 8.78
C ALA A 151 -1.12 33.48 8.71
N ALA A 152 -0.49 33.10 9.83
CA ALA A 152 0.01 31.74 10.02
C ALA A 152 -1.17 30.76 10.08
N SER A 153 -0.93 29.51 9.69
CA SER A 153 -1.96 28.48 9.80
C SER A 153 -2.23 28.16 11.28
N PRO A 154 -3.48 27.88 11.68
CA PRO A 154 -3.78 27.35 13.00
C PRO A 154 -3.10 26.02 13.32
N ASP A 155 -2.68 25.26 12.29
CA ASP A 155 -1.95 24.02 12.47
C ASP A 155 -0.59 24.00 11.79
N CYS A 156 -0.54 24.17 10.47
CA CYS A 156 0.66 23.94 9.68
C CYS A 156 0.80 24.88 8.50
N ASP A 157 1.97 25.50 8.45
CA ASP A 157 2.46 26.26 7.32
C ASP A 157 3.97 26.10 7.24
N VAL A 158 4.53 26.56 6.12
CA VAL A 158 5.96 26.79 5.99
C VAL A 158 6.19 28.17 5.40
N VAL A 159 7.26 28.84 5.80
CA VAL A 159 7.69 30.10 5.19
C VAL A 159 8.91 29.82 4.33
N TYR A 160 8.78 30.09 3.03
CA TYR A 160 9.91 30.02 2.12
C TYR A 160 10.67 31.35 2.10
N GLU A 161 11.92 31.34 2.56
CA GLU A 161 12.76 32.55 2.66
C GLU A 161 13.40 32.97 1.32
N ARG A 162 13.43 32.08 0.33
CA ARG A 162 14.07 32.32 -0.96
C ARG A 162 13.22 31.78 -2.09
N SER A 163 13.40 32.39 -3.26
CA SER A 163 12.77 31.97 -4.51
C SER A 163 13.24 30.59 -4.96
N SER A 164 12.38 29.87 -5.69
CA SER A 164 12.72 28.60 -6.33
C SER A 164 13.39 28.75 -7.70
N MET A 165 13.67 29.98 -8.16
CA MET A 165 14.27 30.24 -9.47
C MET A 165 15.56 29.46 -9.75
N ASP A 166 16.41 29.24 -8.74
CA ASP A 166 17.65 28.48 -8.88
C ASP A 166 17.46 26.96 -8.79
N GLN A 167 16.23 26.49 -8.57
CA GLN A 167 15.91 25.06 -8.55
C GLN A 167 15.70 24.50 -9.96
N PRO A 168 15.90 23.20 -10.18
CA PRO A 168 15.57 22.56 -11.46
C PRO A 168 14.10 22.78 -11.85
N GLY A 169 13.87 23.36 -13.02
CA GLY A 169 12.52 23.72 -13.48
C GLY A 169 11.86 24.86 -12.69
N GLU A 170 12.69 25.64 -11.98
CA GLU A 170 12.34 26.81 -11.16
C GLU A 170 11.26 26.52 -10.11
N GLN A 171 11.19 25.28 -9.63
CA GLN A 171 10.15 24.79 -8.73
C GLN A 171 10.74 23.98 -7.59
N VAL A 172 10.05 24.01 -6.45
CA VAL A 172 10.30 23.05 -5.38
C VAL A 172 9.58 21.73 -5.70
N THR A 173 10.15 20.61 -5.25
CA THR A 173 9.43 19.34 -5.14
C THR A 173 9.20 19.07 -3.67
N ALA A 174 7.99 19.35 -3.20
CA ALA A 174 7.59 19.13 -1.82
C ALA A 174 6.83 17.78 -1.70
N GLN A 175 6.87 17.17 -0.52
CA GLN A 175 6.37 15.81 -0.30
C GLN A 175 5.43 15.75 0.90
N TRP A 176 4.14 15.51 0.63
CA TRP A 176 3.12 15.27 1.66
C TRP A 176 3.19 13.81 2.08
N SER A 177 3.04 13.56 3.37
CA SER A 177 2.98 12.21 3.95
C SER A 177 1.92 12.12 5.03
N ILE A 178 1.10 11.07 5.01
CA ILE A 178 0.23 10.70 6.14
C ILE A 178 0.87 9.52 6.86
N THR A 179 1.14 9.67 8.15
CA THR A 179 1.56 8.57 9.03
C THR A 179 0.33 7.86 9.58
N TRP A 180 0.33 6.54 9.47
CA TRP A 180 -0.75 5.67 9.88
C TRP A 180 -0.30 4.78 11.04
N ARG A 181 -0.97 4.88 12.18
CA ARG A 181 -0.83 3.91 13.27
C ARG A 181 -1.64 2.67 12.93
N VAL A 182 -1.01 1.50 12.94
CA VAL A 182 -1.65 0.25 12.56
C VAL A 182 -1.84 -0.62 13.80
N VAL A 183 -3.09 -0.87 14.15
CA VAL A 183 -3.49 -1.81 15.21
C VAL A 183 -4.28 -2.95 14.62
N TRP A 184 -4.32 -4.08 15.29
CA TRP A 184 -5.15 -5.19 14.85
C TRP A 184 -5.80 -5.91 16.02
N ARG A 185 -6.95 -6.50 15.71
CA ARG A 185 -7.69 -7.40 16.60
C ARG A 185 -8.01 -8.68 15.86
N GLY A 186 -8.23 -9.77 16.57
CA GLY A 186 -8.44 -11.06 15.97
C GLY A 186 -8.99 -12.09 16.94
N TRP A 187 -9.07 -13.32 16.43
CA TRP A 187 -9.47 -14.51 17.17
C TRP A 187 -8.54 -15.64 16.77
N ASP A 188 -8.00 -16.36 17.75
CA ASP A 188 -7.06 -17.47 17.52
C ASP A 188 -7.72 -18.86 17.43
N GLY A 189 -9.05 -18.91 17.58
CA GLY A 189 -9.83 -20.14 17.64
C GLY A 189 -10.47 -20.36 19.01
N SER A 190 -9.92 -19.76 20.08
CA SER A 190 -10.41 -19.93 21.45
C SER A 190 -10.56 -18.62 22.24
N ALA A 191 -9.80 -17.57 21.90
CA ALA A 191 -9.84 -16.28 22.59
C ALA A 191 -9.62 -15.09 21.65
N PRO A 192 -10.05 -13.87 22.06
CA PRO A 192 -9.68 -12.65 21.35
C PRO A 192 -8.19 -12.39 21.53
N VAL A 193 -7.54 -11.97 20.45
CA VAL A 193 -6.13 -11.56 20.43
C VAL A 193 -5.99 -10.24 19.68
N GLY A 194 -4.84 -9.58 19.81
CA GLY A 194 -4.57 -8.33 19.10
C GLY A 194 -3.19 -7.79 19.38
N GLY A 195 -2.90 -6.62 18.82
CA GLY A 195 -1.64 -5.91 19.04
C GLY A 195 -1.47 -4.74 18.08
N GLU A 196 -0.24 -4.24 18.02
CA GLU A 196 0.17 -3.20 17.09
C GLU A 196 1.08 -3.78 16.01
N LEU A 197 1.07 -3.16 14.84
CA LEU A 197 2.00 -3.42 13.75
C LEU A 197 2.87 -2.18 13.53
N ALA A 198 3.95 -2.34 12.76
CA ALA A 198 4.77 -1.21 12.35
C ALA A 198 3.88 -0.13 11.67
N PRO A 199 4.12 1.16 11.96
CA PRO A 199 3.37 2.23 11.32
C PRO A 199 3.59 2.21 9.82
N MET A 200 2.59 2.67 9.07
CA MET A 200 2.64 2.79 7.61
C MET A 200 2.64 4.26 7.22
N THR A 201 3.04 4.56 5.98
CA THR A 201 3.04 5.93 5.46
C THR A 201 2.52 5.94 4.03
N SER A 202 1.56 6.83 3.74
CA SER A 202 1.16 7.16 2.36
C SER A 202 1.75 8.52 1.99
N ARG A 203 2.11 8.71 0.71
CA ARG A 203 2.92 9.83 0.25
C ARG A 203 2.46 10.34 -1.12
N ALA A 204 2.39 11.64 -1.31
CA ALA A 204 2.14 12.27 -2.61
C ALA A 204 3.02 13.53 -2.78
N PRO A 205 3.79 13.65 -3.89
CA PRO A 205 4.58 14.84 -4.16
C PRO A 205 3.72 15.95 -4.76
N ALA A 206 4.17 17.19 -4.63
CA ALA A 206 3.69 18.34 -5.39
C ALA A 206 4.86 19.18 -5.90
N ARG A 207 4.64 19.87 -7.01
CA ARG A 207 5.57 20.83 -7.57
C ARG A 207 4.88 22.17 -7.74
N PHE A 208 5.55 23.21 -7.27
CA PHE A 208 5.10 24.59 -7.39
C PHE A 208 6.31 25.51 -7.31
N ALA A 209 6.17 26.71 -7.86
CA ALA A 209 7.18 27.75 -7.74
C ALA A 209 7.04 28.47 -6.39
N VAL A 210 8.15 29.01 -5.90
CA VAL A 210 8.17 29.99 -4.83
C VAL A 210 8.58 31.30 -5.47
N ALA A 211 7.61 32.18 -5.70
CA ALA A 211 7.81 33.42 -6.44
C ALA A 211 8.01 34.60 -5.47
N GLU A 212 8.87 35.54 -5.84
CA GLU A 212 8.92 36.83 -5.14
C GLU A 212 7.71 37.69 -5.55
N ALA A 213 7.18 38.50 -4.63
CA ALA A 213 6.04 39.39 -4.92
C ALA A 213 6.30 40.33 -6.11
N GLN A 214 7.56 40.70 -6.34
CA GLN A 214 7.99 41.53 -7.48
C GLN A 214 7.94 40.79 -8.84
N ALA A 215 7.92 39.46 -8.82
CA ALA A 215 7.82 38.61 -10.01
C ALA A 215 6.36 38.35 -10.45
N LEU A 216 5.37 38.71 -9.62
CA LEU A 216 3.95 38.62 -9.92
C LEU A 216 3.49 39.86 -10.71
N ARG A 217 3.96 39.99 -11.96
CA ARG A 217 3.45 41.03 -12.85
C ARG A 217 2.10 40.57 -13.42
N THR A 218 1.01 41.04 -12.83
CA THR A 218 -0.32 40.94 -13.43
C THR A 218 -0.35 41.76 -14.72
N ARG A 219 -0.78 41.14 -15.82
CA ARG A 219 -1.16 41.82 -17.07
C ARG A 219 -2.65 41.67 -17.27
#